data_AF-A0A6A7LFP4-F1
#
_entry.id   AF-A0A6A7LFP4-F1
#
_cell.length_a   1.000
_cell.length_b   1.000
_cell.length_c   1.000
_cell.angle_alpha   90.00
_cell.angle_beta   90.00
_cell.angle_gamma   90.00
#
_symmetry.space_group_name_H-M   'P 1'
#
loop_
_entity.id
_entity.type
_entity.pdbx_description
1 polymer ?
#
loop_
_entity_poly.entity_id
_entity_poly.type
_entity_poly.pdbx_seq_one_letter_code
_entity_poly.pdbx_strand_id
1 'polypeptide(L)'
;MQVNVLHAEEYPRPDFNEMIETTVSLLDKYAITFEGRSRVFVDGANPSFIRALKARVSEDENYQNMIAHLKTSYGSNFGLPSLIFNMFVVPIAFNKEHRNMLAYAKKLIEYGNGVVAINPQHTKLITALRTAVEKGEGTLDKEATSHDDLFDAFRMSLQYWVSN
;
A
#
# COMPACT_ATOMS: atom_id res chain seq x y z
N MET A 1 -16.02 8.60 8.86
CA MET A 1 -14.61 8.57 8.43
C MET A 1 -14.59 8.75 6.92
N GLN A 2 -13.68 9.57 6.39
CA GLN A 2 -13.48 9.79 4.96
C GLN A 2 -11.99 9.61 4.64
N VAL A 3 -11.69 8.89 3.55
CA VAL A 3 -10.34 8.64 3.05
C VAL A 3 -10.17 9.43 1.75
N ASN A 4 -9.22 10.36 1.71
CA ASN A 4 -8.98 11.22 0.56
C ASN A 4 -7.72 10.77 -0.19
N VAL A 5 -7.83 10.54 -1.50
CA VAL A 5 -6.67 10.23 -2.34
C VAL A 5 -5.92 11.51 -2.70
N LEU A 6 -4.76 11.72 -2.07
CA LEU A 6 -3.93 12.91 -2.29
C LEU A 6 -3.06 12.79 -3.55
N HIS A 7 -2.55 11.60 -3.86
CA HIS A 7 -1.70 11.32 -5.01
C HIS A 7 -1.95 9.91 -5.54
N ALA A 8 -2.05 9.75 -6.86
CA ALA A 8 -2.19 8.47 -7.53
C ALA A 8 -1.63 8.58 -8.95
N GLU A 9 -0.46 8.00 -9.18
CA GLU A 9 0.26 8.10 -10.45
C GLU A 9 0.95 6.79 -10.77
N GLU A 10 1.01 6.46 -12.06
CA GLU A 10 1.78 5.33 -12.58
C GLU A 10 2.96 5.87 -13.40
N TYR A 11 4.17 5.49 -13.00
CA TYR A 11 5.41 5.98 -13.59
C TYR A 11 5.89 4.99 -14.66
N PRO A 12 5.88 5.36 -15.95
CA PRO A 12 6.32 4.45 -17.01
C PRO A 12 7.84 4.33 -17.01
N ARG A 13 8.36 3.09 -16.97
CA ARG A 13 9.79 2.77 -16.94
C ARG A 13 10.52 3.47 -15.78
N PRO A 14 10.10 3.20 -14.53
CA PRO A 14 10.62 3.91 -13.38
C PRO A 14 12.12 3.60 -13.18
N ASP A 15 12.92 4.64 -12.97
CA ASP A 15 14.25 4.47 -12.42
C ASP A 15 14.17 4.19 -10.92
N PHE A 16 15.01 3.27 -10.44
CA PHE A 16 14.99 2.84 -9.04
C PHE A 16 15.22 4.02 -8.07
N ASN A 17 16.22 4.86 -8.34
CA ASN A 17 16.53 6.00 -7.47
C ASN A 17 15.48 7.10 -7.61
N GLU A 18 15.00 7.34 -8.83
CA GLU A 18 13.91 8.29 -9.07
C GLU A 18 12.65 7.94 -8.26
N MET A 19 12.30 6.65 -8.13
CA MET A 19 11.16 6.22 -7.32
C MET A 19 11.37 6.38 -5.83
N ILE A 20 12.59 6.19 -5.35
CA ILE A 20 12.94 6.49 -3.96
C ILE A 20 12.80 7.99 -3.69
N GLU A 21 13.37 8.85 -4.53
CA GLU A 21 13.27 10.31 -4.39
C GLU A 21 11.83 10.80 -4.49
N THR A 22 11.07 10.24 -5.43
CA THR A 22 9.64 10.55 -5.62
C THR A 22 8.85 10.19 -4.37
N THR A 23 9.12 9.01 -3.80
CA THR A 23 8.46 8.59 -2.56
C THR A 23 8.79 9.54 -1.42
N VAL A 24 10.08 9.84 -1.19
CA VAL A 24 10.52 10.77 -0.13
C VAL A 24 9.91 12.17 -0.31
N SER A 25 9.92 12.70 -1.54
CA SER A 25 9.30 13.98 -1.86
C SER A 25 7.80 14.02 -1.55
N LEU A 26 7.07 12.93 -1.81
CA LEU A 26 5.66 12.81 -1.43
C LEU A 26 5.47 12.75 0.09
N LEU A 27 6.36 12.06 0.82
CA LEU A 27 6.32 12.02 2.28
C LEU A 27 6.49 13.43 2.85
N ASP A 28 7.48 14.18 2.37
CA ASP A 28 7.75 15.56 2.80
C ASP A 28 6.58 16.49 2.45
N LYS A 29 6.11 16.42 1.20
CA LYS A 29 5.02 17.27 0.69
C LYS A 29 3.74 17.14 1.50
N TYR A 30 3.42 15.93 1.97
CA TYR A 30 2.20 15.65 2.71
C TYR A 30 2.43 15.43 4.21
N ALA A 31 3.62 15.75 4.73
CA ALA A 31 4.02 15.59 6.13
C ALA A 31 3.75 14.17 6.68
N ILE A 32 4.00 13.14 5.86
CA ILE A 32 3.79 11.74 6.21
C ILE A 32 4.96 11.27 7.07
N THR A 33 4.69 11.03 8.35
CA THR A 33 5.70 10.61 9.34
C THR A 33 5.21 9.41 10.15
N PHE A 34 6.15 8.67 10.73
CA PHE A 34 5.83 7.56 11.62
C PHE A 34 5.08 8.03 12.88
N GLU A 35 5.52 9.15 13.45
CA GLU A 35 4.97 9.82 14.64
C GLU A 35 3.55 10.35 14.35
N GLY A 36 3.31 10.83 13.12
CA GLY A 36 1.99 11.16 12.60
C GLY A 36 1.09 9.95 12.36
N ARG A 37 1.46 8.77 12.88
CA ARG A 37 0.75 7.48 12.75
C ARG A 37 0.51 7.05 11.29
N SER A 38 1.31 7.56 10.37
CA SER A 38 1.23 7.21 8.95
C SER A 38 2.15 6.05 8.61
N ARG A 39 1.83 5.27 7.58
CA ARG A 39 2.62 4.12 7.15
C ARG A 39 2.77 4.09 5.65
N VAL A 40 3.93 3.60 5.20
CA VAL A 40 4.23 3.39 3.78
C VAL A 40 4.19 1.89 3.51
N PHE A 41 3.14 1.42 2.84
CA PHE A 41 3.04 0.02 2.45
C PHE A 41 3.79 -0.21 1.13
N VAL A 42 4.62 -1.24 1.10
CA VAL A 42 5.41 -1.62 -0.07
C VAL A 42 5.24 -3.12 -0.30
N ASP A 43 5.20 -3.57 -1.56
CA ASP A 43 5.19 -5.01 -1.85
C ASP A 43 6.47 -5.68 -1.32
N GLY A 44 6.27 -6.67 -0.45
CA GLY A 44 7.31 -7.47 0.18
C GLY A 44 8.13 -8.31 -0.81
N ALA A 45 7.70 -8.44 -2.06
CA ALA A 45 8.47 -9.07 -3.13
C ALA A 45 9.71 -8.26 -3.55
N ASN A 46 9.83 -6.98 -3.17
CA ASN A 46 10.90 -6.07 -3.59
C ASN A 46 11.83 -5.63 -2.42
N PRO A 47 12.63 -6.55 -1.83
CA PRO A 47 13.42 -6.25 -0.63
C PRO A 47 14.46 -5.15 -0.84
N SER A 48 15.06 -5.04 -2.03
CA SER A 48 16.05 -3.99 -2.32
C SER A 48 15.45 -2.59 -2.25
N PHE A 49 14.24 -2.41 -2.79
CA PHE A 49 13.51 -1.14 -2.71
C PHE A 49 13.13 -0.80 -1.28
N ILE A 50 12.67 -1.79 -0.52
CA ILE A 50 12.31 -1.61 0.91
C ILE A 50 13.52 -1.16 1.71
N ARG A 51 14.69 -1.80 1.55
CA ARG A 51 15.92 -1.42 2.25
C ARG A 51 16.35 0.00 1.88
N ALA A 52 16.39 0.32 0.58
CA ALA A 52 16.75 1.65 0.11
C ALA A 52 15.80 2.72 0.68
N LEU A 53 14.49 2.49 0.67
CA LEU A 53 13.53 3.44 1.22
C LEU A 53 13.68 3.60 2.73
N LYS A 54 13.88 2.49 3.47
CA LYS A 54 14.14 2.51 4.91
C LYS A 54 15.38 3.33 5.26
N ALA A 55 16.48 3.13 4.54
CA ALA A 55 17.70 3.93 4.71
C ALA A 55 17.41 5.43 4.57
N ARG A 56 16.60 5.81 3.57
CA ARG A 56 16.26 7.22 3.30
C ARG A 56 15.37 7.86 4.36
N VAL A 57 14.56 7.08 5.06
CA VAL A 57 13.71 7.56 6.17
C VAL A 57 14.31 7.26 7.54
N SER A 58 15.60 6.92 7.61
CA SER A 58 16.32 6.58 8.86
C SER A 58 15.71 5.41 9.65
N GLU A 59 15.12 4.44 8.95
CA GLU A 59 14.63 3.17 9.53
C GLU A 59 15.65 2.04 9.30
N ASP A 60 15.67 1.02 10.17
CA ASP A 60 16.59 -0.12 10.07
C ASP A 60 16.38 -0.92 8.77
N GLU A 61 17.40 -0.92 7.92
CA GLU A 61 17.44 -1.67 6.66
C GLU A 61 17.37 -3.20 6.88
N ASN A 62 17.81 -3.70 8.04
CA ASN A 62 17.73 -5.12 8.41
C ASN A 62 16.35 -5.50 8.97
N TYR A 63 15.29 -4.92 8.40
CA TYR A 63 13.89 -5.09 8.82
C TYR A 63 13.43 -6.55 8.90
N GLN A 64 14.08 -7.47 8.19
CA GLN A 64 13.78 -8.90 8.26
C GLN A 64 14.08 -9.49 9.64
N ASN A 65 15.13 -9.01 10.32
CA ASN A 65 15.45 -9.40 11.71
C ASN A 65 14.39 -8.86 12.67
N MET A 66 13.94 -7.63 12.48
CA MET A 66 12.81 -7.06 13.23
C MET A 66 11.56 -7.91 13.04
N ILE A 67 11.20 -8.26 11.79
CA ILE A 67 10.03 -9.13 11.52
C ILE A 67 10.18 -10.50 12.19
N ALA A 68 11.37 -11.10 12.16
CA ALA A 68 11.62 -12.38 12.83
C ALA A 68 11.43 -12.25 14.35
N HIS A 69 11.97 -11.19 14.95
CA HIS A 69 11.76 -10.88 16.36
C HIS A 69 10.28 -10.67 16.70
N LEU A 70 9.55 -9.87 15.91
CA LEU A 70 8.11 -9.64 16.11
C LEU A 70 7.30 -10.92 15.99
N LYS A 71 7.63 -11.83 15.06
CA LYS A 71 6.97 -13.15 14.97
C LYS A 71 7.15 -13.96 16.25
N THR A 72 8.35 -13.95 16.83
CA THR A 72 8.60 -14.63 18.11
C THR A 72 7.87 -13.94 19.26
N SER A 73 7.89 -12.61 19.33
CA SER A 73 7.30 -11.84 20.44
C SER A 73 5.78 -11.86 20.44
N TYR A 74 5.13 -11.79 19.27
CA TYR A 74 3.67 -11.80 19.17
C TYR A 74 3.08 -13.21 19.01
N GLY A 75 3.87 -14.20 18.62
CA GLY A 75 3.43 -15.58 18.44
C GLY A 75 2.23 -15.68 17.49
N SER A 76 1.15 -16.32 17.95
CA SER A 76 -0.10 -16.47 17.18
C SER A 76 -0.80 -15.15 16.86
N ASN A 77 -0.50 -14.07 17.59
CA ASN A 77 -1.08 -12.75 17.37
C ASN A 77 -0.27 -11.91 16.37
N PHE A 78 0.80 -12.45 15.79
CA PHE A 78 1.58 -11.75 14.77
C PHE A 78 0.72 -11.51 13.52
N GLY A 79 0.63 -10.24 13.11
CA GLY A 79 -0.10 -9.84 11.91
C GLY A 79 0.24 -8.43 11.48
N LEU A 80 -0.58 -7.88 10.57
CA LEU A 80 -0.42 -6.52 10.09
C LEU A 80 -0.37 -5.47 11.22
N PRO A 81 -1.18 -5.55 12.30
CA PRO A 81 -1.06 -4.64 13.43
C PRO A 81 0.35 -4.63 14.03
N SER A 82 0.96 -5.80 14.25
CA SER A 82 2.34 -5.90 14.78
C SER A 82 3.35 -5.16 13.90
N LEU A 83 3.19 -5.20 12.57
CA LEU A 83 4.06 -4.48 11.64
C LEU A 83 3.80 -2.98 11.67
N ILE A 84 2.53 -2.57 11.60
CA ILE A 84 2.14 -1.15 11.66
C ILE A 84 2.60 -0.52 12.98
N PHE A 85 2.55 -1.20 14.12
CA PHE A 85 3.01 -0.60 15.37
C PHE A 85 4.53 -0.37 15.44
N ASN A 86 5.32 -1.13 14.69
CA ASN A 86 6.78 -1.17 14.87
C ASN A 86 7.59 -0.67 13.67
N MET A 87 6.96 -0.44 12.51
CA MET A 87 7.66 -0.12 11.27
C MET A 87 6.96 1.04 10.54
N PHE A 88 7.74 1.92 9.92
CA PHE A 88 7.20 3.01 9.09
C PHE A 88 6.99 2.56 7.66
N VAL A 89 8.03 1.99 7.04
CA VAL A 89 7.96 1.29 5.76
C VAL A 89 7.57 -0.16 6.03
N VAL A 90 6.34 -0.52 5.72
CA VAL A 90 5.76 -1.82 6.07
C VAL A 90 5.73 -2.71 4.83
N PRO A 91 6.51 -3.82 4.79
CA PRO A 91 6.46 -4.77 3.70
C PRO A 91 5.17 -5.60 3.78
N ILE A 92 4.43 -5.68 2.68
CA ILE A 92 3.18 -6.40 2.59
C ILE A 92 3.35 -7.65 1.71
N ALA A 93 2.92 -8.81 2.21
CA ALA A 93 2.91 -10.04 1.44
C ALA A 93 1.73 -10.03 0.44
N PHE A 94 1.85 -9.28 -0.65
CA PHE A 94 0.76 -9.05 -1.58
C PHE A 94 0.16 -10.33 -2.14
N ASN A 95 0.99 -11.30 -2.51
CA ASN A 95 0.57 -12.63 -2.99
C ASN A 95 -0.33 -13.41 -2.00
N LYS A 96 -0.29 -13.08 -0.70
CA LYS A 96 -1.17 -13.69 0.30
C LYS A 96 -2.43 -12.88 0.56
N GLU A 97 -2.32 -11.55 0.49
CA GLU A 97 -3.35 -10.63 0.93
C GLU A 97 -4.19 -10.01 -0.19
N HIS A 98 -3.79 -10.19 -1.46
CA HIS A 98 -4.41 -9.50 -2.60
C HIS A 98 -5.94 -9.72 -2.71
N ARG A 99 -6.44 -10.91 -2.32
CA ARG A 99 -7.87 -11.22 -2.31
C ARG A 99 -8.62 -10.40 -1.27
N ASN A 100 -8.08 -10.36 -0.05
CA ASN A 100 -8.62 -9.54 1.04
C ASN A 100 -8.56 -8.05 0.68
N MET A 101 -7.45 -7.58 0.11
CA MET A 101 -7.28 -6.20 -0.36
C MET A 101 -8.35 -5.80 -1.37
N LEU A 102 -8.69 -6.70 -2.32
CA LEU A 102 -9.73 -6.43 -3.31
C LEU A 102 -11.11 -6.31 -2.66
N ALA A 103 -11.46 -7.22 -1.75
CA ALA A 103 -12.70 -7.17 -1.00
C ALA A 103 -12.81 -5.90 -0.13
N TYR A 104 -11.71 -5.50 0.50
CA TYR A 104 -11.62 -4.29 1.32
C TYR A 104 -11.76 -3.02 0.49
N ALA A 105 -11.08 -2.94 -0.66
CA ALA A 105 -11.22 -1.82 -1.58
C ALA A 105 -12.68 -1.68 -2.05
N LYS A 106 -13.31 -2.79 -2.47
CA LYS A 106 -14.73 -2.80 -2.86
C LYS A 106 -15.63 -2.32 -1.73
N LYS A 107 -15.45 -2.84 -0.50
CA LYS A 107 -16.22 -2.43 0.67
C LYS A 107 -16.10 -0.94 0.96
N LEU A 108 -14.89 -0.37 0.92
CA LEU A 108 -14.66 1.04 1.23
C LEU A 108 -15.16 1.98 0.13
N ILE A 109 -15.21 1.53 -1.14
CA ILE A 109 -15.69 2.33 -2.27
C ILE A 109 -17.21 2.27 -2.40
N GLU A 110 -17.83 1.10 -2.22
CA GLU A 110 -19.24 0.90 -2.56
C GLU A 110 -20.18 0.97 -1.35
N TYR A 111 -19.76 0.47 -0.18
CA TYR A 111 -20.69 0.28 0.94
C TYR A 111 -20.83 1.57 1.75
N GLY A 112 -22.03 1.83 2.26
CA GLY A 112 -22.31 3.03 3.07
C GLY A 112 -22.11 4.35 2.32
N ASN A 113 -22.44 4.38 1.02
CA ASN A 113 -22.19 5.48 0.06
C ASN A 113 -20.71 5.71 -0.30
N GLY A 114 -19.82 4.79 0.10
CA GLY A 114 -18.39 4.94 -0.12
C GLY A 114 -17.75 5.93 0.84
N VAL A 115 -16.59 5.58 1.35
CA VAL A 115 -15.80 6.45 2.24
C VAL A 115 -14.54 6.97 1.56
N VAL A 116 -14.24 6.53 0.34
CA VAL A 116 -13.07 6.96 -0.44
C VAL A 116 -13.45 8.07 -1.41
N ALA A 117 -12.84 9.24 -1.26
CA ALA A 117 -12.97 10.35 -2.20
C ALA A 117 -11.75 10.44 -3.11
N ILE A 118 -12.01 10.46 -4.42
CA ILE A 118 -10.98 10.51 -5.47
C ILE A 118 -11.17 11.81 -6.25
N ASN A 119 -10.15 12.66 -6.29
CA ASN A 119 -10.19 13.86 -7.11
C ASN A 119 -10.23 13.47 -8.62
N PRO A 120 -11.10 14.09 -9.45
CA PRO A 120 -11.18 13.81 -10.89
C PRO A 120 -9.87 13.92 -11.67
N GLN A 121 -8.87 14.64 -11.15
CA GLN A 121 -7.54 14.74 -11.77
C GLN A 121 -6.80 13.39 -11.81
N HIS A 122 -7.13 12.45 -10.91
CA HIS A 122 -6.49 11.14 -10.82
C HIS A 122 -7.07 10.17 -11.85
N THR A 123 -7.00 10.56 -13.13
CA THR A 123 -7.69 9.89 -14.24
C THR A 123 -7.26 8.43 -14.42
N LYS A 124 -5.97 8.12 -14.25
CA LYS A 124 -5.46 6.73 -14.33
C LYS A 124 -6.09 5.83 -13.26
N LEU A 125 -6.17 6.29 -12.01
CA LEU A 125 -6.81 5.53 -10.94
C LEU A 125 -8.31 5.33 -11.20
N ILE A 126 -9.00 6.37 -11.68
CA ILE A 126 -10.42 6.29 -12.04
C ILE A 126 -10.62 5.28 -13.17
N THR A 127 -9.76 5.30 -14.20
CA THR A 127 -9.77 4.31 -15.29
C THR A 127 -9.55 2.90 -14.74
N ALA A 128 -8.55 2.72 -13.87
CA ALA A 128 -8.25 1.42 -13.26
C ALA A 128 -9.48 0.84 -12.55
N LEU A 129 -10.14 1.65 -11.72
CA LEU A 129 -11.37 1.28 -11.01
C LEU A 129 -12.52 0.95 -11.95
N ARG A 130 -12.69 1.69 -13.05
CA ARG A 130 -13.76 1.45 -14.05
C ARG A 130 -13.54 0.17 -14.84
N THR A 131 -12.29 -0.22 -15.05
CA THR A 131 -11.92 -1.43 -15.80
C THR A 131 -11.64 -2.64 -14.91
N ALA A 132 -11.67 -2.47 -13.58
CA ALA A 132 -11.36 -3.54 -12.64
C ALA A 132 -12.39 -4.67 -12.76
N VAL A 133 -11.92 -5.86 -13.14
CA VAL A 133 -12.74 -7.07 -13.24
C VAL A 133 -12.19 -8.15 -12.32
N GLU A 134 -13.07 -8.88 -11.66
CA GLU A 134 -12.72 -10.06 -10.86
C GLU A 134 -12.85 -11.32 -11.74
N LYS A 135 -11.83 -12.19 -11.73
CA LYS A 135 -11.77 -13.42 -12.56
C LYS A 135 -11.97 -14.72 -11.77
N GLY A 136 -12.60 -14.64 -10.60
CA GLY A 136 -12.83 -15.77 -9.69
C GLY A 136 -12.02 -15.73 -8.38
N GLU A 137 -12.68 -16.17 -7.31
CA GLU A 137 -12.13 -16.33 -5.95
C GLU A 137 -11.50 -15.06 -5.33
N GLY A 138 -12.01 -13.88 -5.68
CA GLY A 138 -11.48 -12.59 -5.23
C GLY A 138 -10.18 -12.17 -5.92
N THR A 139 -9.91 -12.72 -7.11
CA THR A 139 -8.68 -12.41 -7.86
C THR A 139 -8.95 -11.37 -8.93
N LEU A 140 -8.13 -10.32 -8.96
CA LEU A 140 -8.17 -9.29 -9.99
C LEU A 140 -7.75 -9.87 -11.34
N ASP A 141 -8.52 -9.57 -12.38
CA ASP A 141 -8.13 -9.81 -13.76
C ASP A 141 -7.19 -8.70 -14.26
N LYS A 142 -5.89 -8.94 -14.14
CA LYS A 142 -4.86 -7.99 -14.60
C LYS A 142 -4.88 -7.78 -16.12
N GLU A 143 -5.39 -8.73 -16.91
CA GLU A 143 -5.45 -8.59 -18.37
C GLU A 143 -6.60 -7.68 -18.81
N ALA A 144 -7.72 -7.71 -18.07
CA ALA A 144 -8.87 -6.85 -18.31
C ALA A 144 -8.77 -5.47 -17.64
N THR A 145 -7.95 -5.34 -16.59
CA THR A 145 -7.82 -4.12 -15.78
C THR A 145 -6.72 -3.21 -16.33
N SER A 146 -7.04 -1.97 -16.65
CA SER A 146 -6.05 -0.96 -17.01
C SER A 146 -5.33 -0.41 -15.76
N HIS A 147 -4.05 -0.06 -15.88
CA HIS A 147 -3.24 0.49 -14.77
C HIS A 147 -3.29 -0.39 -13.51
N ASP A 148 -3.19 -1.71 -13.66
CA ASP A 148 -3.37 -2.67 -12.57
C ASP A 148 -2.33 -2.50 -11.46
N ASP A 149 -1.09 -2.09 -11.80
CA ASP A 149 -0.06 -1.76 -10.81
C ASP A 149 -0.45 -0.57 -9.91
N LEU A 150 -1.06 0.47 -10.50
CA LEU A 150 -1.61 1.60 -9.73
C LEU A 150 -2.79 1.14 -8.86
N PHE A 151 -3.64 0.26 -9.38
CA PHE A 151 -4.74 -0.28 -8.59
C PHE A 151 -4.24 -1.17 -7.44
N ASP A 152 -3.17 -1.92 -7.64
CA ASP A 152 -2.47 -2.72 -6.63
C ASP A 152 -1.92 -1.85 -5.50
N ALA A 153 -1.25 -0.74 -5.84
CA ALA A 153 -0.80 0.24 -4.86
C ALA A 153 -1.98 0.87 -4.10
N PHE A 154 -3.06 1.22 -4.80
CA PHE A 154 -4.26 1.79 -4.18
C PHE A 154 -4.92 0.82 -3.19
N ARG A 155 -5.19 -0.43 -3.56
CA ARG A 155 -5.82 -1.41 -2.66
C ARG A 155 -4.91 -1.78 -1.47
N MET A 156 -3.59 -1.74 -1.64
CA MET A 156 -2.65 -1.90 -0.55
C MET A 156 -2.72 -0.74 0.45
N SER A 157 -2.81 0.50 -0.04
CA SER A 157 -2.95 1.71 0.81
C SER A 157 -4.21 1.67 1.69
N LEU A 158 -5.27 1.00 1.23
CA LEU A 158 -6.54 0.90 1.96
C LEU A 158 -6.51 -0.11 3.12
N GLN A 159 -5.52 -0.99 3.22
CA GLN A 159 -5.47 -2.00 4.29
C GLN A 159 -5.48 -1.40 5.70
N TYR A 160 -4.91 -0.21 5.87
CA TYR A 160 -4.88 0.51 7.15
C TYR A 160 -6.29 0.78 7.71
N TRP A 161 -7.26 1.05 6.84
CA TRP A 161 -8.59 1.54 7.21
C TRP A 161 -9.60 0.42 7.49
N VAL A 162 -9.24 -0.82 7.18
CA VAL A 162 -10.08 -1.99 7.50
C VAL A 162 -9.62 -2.68 8.79
N SER A 163 -8.36 -2.47 9.18
CA SER A 163 -7.75 -3.10 10.35
C SER A 163 -7.82 -2.25 11.62
N ASN A 164 -8.48 -1.08 11.57
CA ASN A 164 -8.62 -0.12 12.68
C ASN A 164 -10.08 0.28 12.90
#